data_AF-A0A8H9LKI7-F1
#
_entry.id   AF-A0A8H9LKI7-F1
#
_cell.length_a   1.000
_cell.length_b   1.000
_cell.length_c   1.000
_cell.angle_alpha   90.00
_cell.angle_beta   90.00
_cell.angle_gamma   90.00
#
_symmetry.space_group_name_H-M   'P 1'
#
loop_
_entity.id
_entity.type
_entity.pdbx_description
1 polymer ?
#
loop_
_entity_poly.entity_id
_entity_poly.type
_entity_poly.pdbx_seq_one_letter_code
_entity_poly.pdbx_strand_id
1 'polypeptide(L)'
;MKDEEYPERVSISRIPDPLQVGDWFSFSWDVSLSESVDLSRMELPSPGAGFSGIAALVGAAPGNVRLSVFDRQPVISPGALIYASRIVNHLRENLSSPVMVDGELDNSLFRVSM
;
A
#
# COMPACT_ATOMS: atom_id res chain seq x y z
N MET A 1 15.17 26.19 -2.55
CA MET A 1 14.76 25.06 -1.70
C MET A 1 15.43 23.85 -2.32
N LYS A 2 16.37 23.22 -1.61
CA LYS A 2 17.04 22.02 -2.11
C LYS A 2 16.04 20.88 -1.96
N ASP A 3 15.73 20.21 -3.05
CA ASP A 3 15.13 18.90 -3.02
C ASP A 3 16.08 18.02 -2.19
N GLU A 4 15.69 17.71 -0.96
CA GLU A 4 16.32 16.61 -0.24
C GLU A 4 16.03 15.37 -1.09
N GLU A 5 17.07 14.77 -1.64
CA GLU A 5 17.02 13.50 -2.34
C GLU A 5 17.32 12.45 -1.27
N TYR A 6 16.29 11.80 -0.70
CA TYR A 6 16.54 10.66 0.18
C TYR A 6 16.93 9.51 -0.75
N PRO A 7 18.16 8.98 -0.68
CA PRO A 7 18.64 7.98 -1.62
C PRO A 7 17.95 6.61 -1.44
N GLU A 8 17.25 6.42 -0.33
CA GLU A 8 16.44 5.24 -0.03
C GLU A 8 15.00 5.68 0.22
N ARG A 9 14.10 5.37 -0.72
CA ARG A 9 12.68 5.72 -0.61
C ARG A 9 11.83 4.55 -1.02
N VAL A 10 10.78 4.31 -0.24
CA VAL A 10 9.62 3.55 -0.70
C VAL A 10 8.59 4.55 -1.20
N SER A 11 8.14 4.40 -2.44
CA SER A 11 7.11 5.24 -3.03
C SER A 11 5.89 4.39 -3.34
N ILE A 12 4.72 4.85 -2.89
CA ILE A 12 3.45 4.20 -3.13
C ILE A 12 2.62 5.11 -4.03
N SER A 13 2.13 4.60 -5.16
CA SER A 13 1.29 5.35 -6.09
C SER A 13 0.02 4.56 -6.42
N ARG A 14 -1.13 5.23 -6.32
CA ARG A 14 -2.42 4.59 -6.61
C ARG A 14 -2.55 4.28 -8.10
N ILE A 15 -3.02 3.07 -8.43
CA ILE A 15 -3.46 2.73 -9.78
C ILE A 15 -4.90 3.24 -9.94
N PRO A 16 -5.16 4.15 -10.88
CA PRO A 16 -6.51 4.63 -11.15
C PRO A 16 -7.32 3.47 -11.75
N ASP A 17 -8.54 3.31 -11.23
CA ASP A 17 -9.53 2.30 -11.58
C ASP A 17 -9.34 0.90 -10.95
N PRO A 18 -10.41 0.33 -10.36
CA PRO A 18 -10.39 -1.05 -9.91
C PRO A 18 -10.41 -2.02 -11.07
N LEU A 19 -9.67 -3.12 -10.94
CA LEU A 19 -9.72 -4.24 -11.87
C LEU A 19 -10.75 -5.26 -11.39
N GLN A 20 -11.74 -5.60 -12.22
CA GLN A 20 -12.65 -6.71 -11.91
C GLN A 20 -11.92 -8.06 -12.09
N VAL A 21 -11.95 -8.89 -11.05
CA VAL A 21 -11.35 -10.23 -10.99
C VAL A 21 -12.42 -11.20 -10.49
N GLY A 22 -13.15 -11.83 -11.42
CA GLY A 22 -14.33 -12.62 -11.10
C GLY A 22 -15.40 -11.78 -10.38
N ASP A 23 -15.80 -12.22 -9.19
CA ASP A 23 -16.80 -11.54 -8.34
C ASP A 23 -16.20 -10.46 -7.42
N TRP A 24 -14.93 -10.12 -7.61
CA TRP A 24 -14.20 -9.14 -6.80
C TRP A 24 -13.70 -7.98 -7.66
N PHE A 25 -13.45 -6.85 -7.01
CA PHE A 25 -12.79 -5.69 -7.55
C PHE A 25 -11.48 -5.46 -6.81
N SER A 26 -10.37 -5.43 -7.54
CA SER A 26 -9.03 -5.18 -7.01
C SER A 26 -8.72 -3.69 -7.07
N PHE A 27 -8.44 -3.09 -5.92
CA PHE A 27 -7.91 -1.74 -5.79
C PHE A 27 -6.42 -1.85 -5.51
N SER A 28 -5.60 -1.24 -6.35
CA SER A 28 -4.16 -1.48 -6.32
C SER A 28 -3.32 -0.21 -6.21
N TRP A 29 -2.14 -0.38 -5.64
CA TRP A 29 -1.09 0.62 -5.55
C TRP A 29 0.23 -0.02 -5.99
N ASP A 30 1.00 0.68 -6.80
CA ASP A 30 2.38 0.31 -7.08
C ASP A 30 3.26 0.83 -5.94
N VAL A 31 4.14 -0.04 -5.45
CA VAL A 31 5.08 0.19 -4.36
C VAL A 31 6.50 0.03 -4.93
N SER A 32 7.15 1.14 -5.21
CA SER A 32 8.53 1.19 -5.65
C SER A 32 9.45 1.12 -4.42
N LEU A 33 10.42 0.21 -4.46
CA LEU A 33 11.38 -0.08 -3.39
C LEU A 33 12.79 0.22 -3.89
N SER A 34 13.67 0.70 -3.00
CA SER A 34 15.11 0.70 -3.26
C SER A 34 15.65 -0.74 -3.31
N GLU A 35 16.78 -0.96 -4.00
CA GLU A 35 17.36 -2.30 -4.20
C GLU A 35 17.64 -3.07 -2.90
N SER A 36 17.79 -2.36 -1.77
CA SER A 36 18.06 -2.92 -0.45
C SER A 36 16.80 -3.38 0.32
N VAL A 37 15.59 -3.02 -0.14
CA VAL A 37 14.35 -3.31 0.58
C VAL A 37 13.67 -4.55 0.00
N ASP A 38 13.49 -5.58 0.83
CA ASP A 38 12.78 -6.81 0.49
C ASP A 38 11.51 -6.96 1.34
N LEU A 39 10.35 -6.98 0.69
CA LEU A 39 9.05 -7.18 1.33
C LEU A 39 8.54 -8.62 1.22
N SER A 40 9.30 -9.54 0.62
CA SER A 40 8.87 -10.92 0.35
C SER A 40 8.50 -11.72 1.60
N ARG A 41 9.03 -11.32 2.77
CA ARG A 41 8.76 -11.92 4.08
C ARG A 41 7.90 -11.07 5.00
N MET A 42 7.38 -9.94 4.51
CA MET A 42 6.56 -9.07 5.35
C MET A 42 5.20 -9.70 5.60
N GLU A 43 4.85 -9.86 6.88
CA GLU A 43 3.52 -10.29 7.28
C GLU A 43 2.57 -9.10 7.19
N LEU A 44 1.42 -9.30 6.54
CA LEU A 44 0.40 -8.26 6.49
C LEU A 44 -0.37 -8.22 7.83
N PRO A 45 -0.69 -7.02 8.34
CA PRO A 45 -1.54 -6.92 9.52
C PRO A 45 -2.91 -7.55 9.25
N SER A 46 -3.61 -7.93 10.32
CA SER A 46 -5.00 -8.38 10.21
C SER A 46 -5.90 -7.24 9.68
N PRO A 47 -6.83 -7.53 8.75
CA PRO A 47 -7.75 -6.53 8.21
C PRO A 47 -8.61 -5.84 9.28
N GLY A 48 -8.83 -6.49 10.43
CA GLY A 48 -9.70 -6.00 11.49
C GLY A 48 -11.18 -6.10 11.14
N ALA A 49 -12.03 -5.54 12.00
CA ALA A 49 -13.48 -5.57 11.80
C ALA A 49 -13.90 -4.66 10.64
N GLY A 50 -14.83 -5.13 9.81
CA GLY A 50 -15.46 -4.33 8.75
C GLY A 50 -14.94 -4.55 7.33
N PHE A 51 -13.84 -5.30 7.15
CA PHE A 51 -13.39 -5.75 5.84
C PHE A 51 -13.48 -7.28 5.73
N SER A 52 -14.23 -7.77 4.73
CA SER A 52 -14.45 -9.20 4.47
C SER A 52 -13.67 -9.73 3.26
N GLY A 53 -12.82 -8.89 2.67
CA GLY A 53 -11.97 -9.25 1.54
C GLY A 53 -10.57 -9.70 1.96
N ILE A 54 -9.65 -9.66 1.00
CA ILE A 54 -8.24 -10.00 1.19
C ILE A 54 -7.35 -8.86 0.69
N ALA A 55 -6.12 -8.80 1.20
CA ALA A 55 -5.06 -7.98 0.62
C ALA A 55 -3.82 -8.83 0.34
N ALA A 56 -3.02 -8.40 -0.63
CA ALA A 56 -1.78 -9.06 -1.00
C ALA A 56 -0.72 -8.04 -1.40
N LEU A 57 0.53 -8.34 -1.05
CA LEU A 57 1.73 -7.73 -1.64
C LEU A 57 2.31 -8.75 -2.61
N VAL A 58 2.34 -8.41 -3.90
CA VAL A 58 2.85 -9.30 -4.95
C VAL A 58 4.05 -8.64 -5.61
N GLY A 59 5.17 -9.36 -5.67
CA GLY A 59 6.34 -8.90 -6.43
C GLY A 59 6.00 -8.79 -7.92
N ALA A 60 6.03 -7.59 -8.48
CA ALA A 60 5.78 -7.34 -9.89
C ALA A 60 7.09 -7.33 -10.70
N ALA A 61 8.18 -6.85 -10.09
CA ALA A 61 9.55 -6.88 -10.61
C ALA A 61 10.56 -6.64 -9.46
N PRO A 62 11.87 -6.82 -9.66
CA PRO A 62 12.88 -6.37 -8.69
C PRO A 62 12.66 -4.89 -8.35
N GLY A 63 12.63 -4.57 -7.06
CA GLY A 63 12.36 -3.21 -6.57
C GLY A 63 10.93 -2.71 -6.80
N ASN A 64 9.98 -3.55 -7.23
CA ASN A 64 8.58 -3.15 -7.44
C ASN A 64 7.61 -4.20 -6.92
N VAL A 65 6.79 -3.80 -5.95
CA VAL A 65 5.73 -4.60 -5.36
C VAL A 65 4.38 -3.97 -5.69
N ARG A 66 3.35 -4.77 -5.84
CA ARG A 66 1.97 -4.31 -5.95
C ARG A 66 1.20 -4.64 -4.68
N LEU A 67 0.65 -3.63 -4.04
CA LEU A 67 -0.37 -3.79 -3.01
C LEU A 67 -1.73 -3.86 -3.68
N SER A 68 -2.47 -4.95 -3.46
CA SER A 68 -3.85 -5.08 -3.93
C SER A 68 -4.78 -5.38 -2.76
N VAL A 69 -5.89 -4.66 -2.67
CA VAL A 69 -6.99 -4.93 -1.74
C VAL A 69 -8.23 -5.28 -2.55
N PHE A 70 -8.89 -6.38 -2.19
CA PHE A 70 -10.03 -6.93 -2.94
C PHE A 70 -11.35 -6.64 -2.22
N ASP A 71 -12.29 -6.02 -2.93
CA ASP A 71 -13.63 -5.69 -2.44
C ASP A 71 -14.71 -6.35 -3.31
N ARG A 72 -15.94 -6.44 -2.80
CA ARG A 72 -17.11 -6.95 -3.53
C ARG A 72 -17.80 -5.88 -4.39
N GLN A 73 -17.43 -4.62 -4.21
CA GLN A 73 -18.03 -3.48 -4.90
C GLN A 73 -17.01 -2.80 -5.83
N PRO A 74 -17.47 -2.18 -6.93
CA PRO A 74 -16.62 -1.40 -7.83
C PRO A 74 -16.14 -0.08 -7.22
N VAL A 75 -16.46 0.19 -5.95
CA VAL A 75 -15.99 1.34 -5.18
C VAL A 75 -15.34 0.80 -3.91
N ILE A 76 -14.17 1.34 -3.56
CA ILE A 76 -13.43 0.90 -2.38
C ILE A 76 -14.27 1.17 -1.13
N SER A 77 -14.57 0.12 -0.35
CA SER A 77 -15.27 0.30 0.91
C SER A 77 -14.39 1.03 1.95
N PRO A 78 -15.00 1.68 2.95
CA PRO A 78 -14.24 2.23 4.07
C PRO A 78 -13.35 1.18 4.76
N GLY A 79 -13.82 -0.07 4.90
CA GLY A 79 -13.05 -1.15 5.49
C GLY A 79 -11.81 -1.52 4.65
N ALA A 80 -11.96 -1.61 3.33
CA ALA A 80 -10.84 -1.85 2.42
C ALA A 80 -9.81 -0.72 2.47
N LEU A 81 -10.26 0.54 2.51
CA LEU A 81 -9.37 1.69 2.64
C LEU A 81 -8.63 1.70 3.98
N ILE A 82 -9.33 1.46 5.09
CA ILE A 82 -8.70 1.32 6.42
C ILE A 82 -7.65 0.21 6.41
N TYR A 83 -7.92 -0.92 5.75
CA TYR A 83 -6.96 -2.01 5.67
C TYR A 83 -5.73 -1.63 4.85
N ALA A 84 -5.90 -1.00 3.67
CA ALA A 84 -4.80 -0.46 2.90
C ALA A 84 -3.94 0.49 3.76
N SER A 85 -4.58 1.35 4.57
CA SER A 85 -3.87 2.27 5.46
C SER A 85 -3.11 1.60 6.59
N ARG A 86 -3.63 0.51 7.14
CA ARG A 86 -2.89 -0.30 8.12
C ARG A 86 -1.65 -0.94 7.49
N ILE A 87 -1.74 -1.41 6.24
CA ILE A 87 -0.58 -1.97 5.53
C ILE A 87 0.48 -0.89 5.29
N VAL A 88 0.08 0.30 4.83
CA VAL A 88 1.00 1.43 4.62
C VAL A 88 1.68 1.86 5.92
N ASN A 89 0.93 1.92 7.03
CA ASN A 89 1.51 2.27 8.32
C ASN A 89 2.41 1.15 8.87
N HIS A 90 2.06 -0.12 8.65
CA HIS A 90 2.94 -1.24 8.97
C HIS A 90 4.26 -1.17 8.21
N LEU A 91 4.23 -0.79 6.92
CA LEU A 91 5.45 -0.53 6.14
C LEU A 91 6.29 0.60 6.76
N ARG A 92 5.66 1.73 7.15
CA ARG A 92 6.35 2.85 7.79
C ARG A 92 7.00 2.48 9.12
N GLU A 93 6.36 1.63 9.91
CA GLU A 93 6.84 1.22 11.23
C GLU A 93 7.97 0.19 11.17
N ASN A 94 8.00 -0.63 10.11
CA ASN A 94 8.92 -1.77 10.01
C ASN A 94 10.06 -1.57 9.00
N LEU A 95 9.99 -0.53 8.16
CA LEU A 95 11.07 -0.17 7.24
C LEU A 95 11.91 0.97 7.81
N SER A 96 13.22 0.87 7.62
CA SER A 96 14.15 1.95 7.99
C SER A 96 14.11 3.12 6.99
N SER A 97 13.63 2.89 5.77
CA SER A 97 13.51 3.90 4.73
C SER A 97 12.16 4.64 4.81
N PRO A 98 12.11 5.95 4.53
CA PRO A 98 10.87 6.70 4.47
C PRO A 98 9.90 6.13 3.41
N VAL A 99 8.63 6.01 3.79
CA VAL A 99 7.54 5.60 2.90
C VAL A 99 6.70 6.82 2.51
N MET A 100 6.78 7.18 1.24
CA MET A 100 5.98 8.25 0.62
C MET A 100 4.78 7.66 -0.10
N VAL A 101 3.63 8.34 -0.03
CA VAL A 101 2.43 7.99 -0.79
C VAL A 101 2.03 9.17 -1.65
N ASP A 102 1.95 8.95 -2.97
CA ASP A 102 1.69 9.97 -3.99
C ASP A 102 2.61 11.21 -3.83
N GLY A 103 3.87 10.98 -3.45
CA GLY A 103 4.85 12.04 -3.23
C GLY A 103 4.86 12.66 -1.83
N GLU A 104 3.95 12.24 -0.94
CA GLU A 104 3.81 12.82 0.40
C GLU A 104 4.23 11.82 1.49
N LEU A 105 5.13 12.21 2.38
CA LEU A 105 5.49 11.41 3.57
C LEU A 105 4.28 11.21 4.50
N ASP A 106 3.41 12.21 4.56
CA ASP A 106 2.29 12.27 5.50
C ASP A 106 0.94 12.41 4.78
N ASN A 107 0.73 11.55 3.79
CA ASN A 107 -0.47 11.52 2.97
C ASN A 107 -1.73 11.28 3.83
N SER A 108 -2.69 12.21 3.72
CA SER A 108 -3.92 12.23 4.51
C SER A 108 -4.81 10.99 4.34
N LEU A 109 -4.76 10.29 3.20
CA LEU A 109 -5.48 9.03 2.98
C LEU A 109 -5.01 7.89 3.90
N PHE A 110 -3.78 8.00 4.39
CA PHE A 110 -3.09 6.96 5.14
C PHE A 110 -2.77 7.37 6.59
N ARG A 111 -3.20 8.57 7.02
CA ARG A 111 -3.20 8.96 8.43
C ARG A 111 -4.28 8.19 9.17
N VAL A 112 -3.90 7.19 9.94
CA VAL A 112 -4.80 6.61 10.94
C VAL A 112 -4.64 7.45 12.20
N SER A 113 -5.64 8.27 12.51
CA SER A 113 -5.73 8.91 13.83
C SER A 113 -5.90 7.80 14.86
N MET A 114 -4.96 7.69 15.80
CA MET A 114 -5.16 6.93 17.04
C MET A 114 -6.32 7.50 17.85
#